data_AF-A0A1F4X327-F1
#
_entry.id   AF-A0A1F4X327-F1
#
_cell.length_a   1.000
_cell.length_b   1.000
_cell.length_c   1.000
_cell.angle_alpha   90.00
_cell.angle_beta   90.00
_cell.angle_gamma   90.00
#
_symmetry.space_group_name_H-M   'P 1'
#
loop_
_entity.id
_entity.type
_entity.pdbx_description
1 polymer ?
#
loop_
_entity_poly.entity_id
_entity_poly.type
_entity_poly.pdbx_seq_one_letter_code
_entity_poly.pdbx_strand_id
1 'polypeptide(L)' 'MKTVLSLLGIGLLCLGCAATFAPRITDTNIHHASMARDQCLTCHLEGKQGTPTAPGRMLKEDRRVCTRCHR' A
#
# COMPACT_ATOMS: atom_id res chain seq x y z
N MET A 1 -16.57 21.04 21.08
CA MET A 1 -15.57 21.62 20.17
C MET A 1 -14.18 20.97 20.30
N LYS A 2 -13.63 20.80 21.51
CA LYS A 2 -12.31 20.17 21.72
C LYS A 2 -12.20 18.73 21.20
N THR A 3 -13.22 17.91 21.43
CA THR A 3 -13.27 16.50 20.98
C THR A 3 -13.28 16.34 19.47
N VAL A 4 -14.00 17.21 18.75
CA VAL A 4 -14.04 17.22 17.28
C VAL A 4 -12.67 17.59 16.70
N LEU A 5 -12.01 18.58 17.29
CA LEU A 5 -10.67 19.01 16.87
C LEU A 5 -9.61 17.92 17.12
N SER A 6 -9.71 17.18 18.24
CA SER A 6 -8.81 16.06 18.54
C SER A 6 -9.00 14.87 17.60
N LEU A 7 -10.25 14.50 17.28
CA LEU A 7 -10.52 13.40 16.34
C LEU A 7 -10.07 13.73 14.92
N LEU A 8 -10.26 14.98 14.49
CA LEU A 8 -9.76 15.46 13.21
C LEU A 8 -8.23 15.40 13.15
N GLY A 9 -7.55 15.84 14.21
CA GLY A 9 -6.09 15.78 14.33
C GLY A 9 -5.53 14.35 14.26
N ILE A 10 -6.16 13.40 14.95
CA ILE A 10 -5.77 11.98 14.88
C ILE A 10 -5.99 11.42 13.47
N GLY A 11 -7.13 11.71 12.85
CA GLY A 11 -7.44 11.26 11.50
C GLY A 11 -6.43 11.77 10.47
N LEU A 12 -6.07 13.06 10.53
CA LEU A 12 -5.06 13.67 9.66
C LEU A 12 -3.67 13.02 9.85
N LEU A 13 -3.28 12.76 11.09
CA LEU A 13 -1.99 12.13 11.40
C LEU A 13 -1.94 10.69 10.87
N CYS A 14 -3.00 9.90 11.07
CA CYS A 14 -3.08 8.54 10.57
C CYS A 14 -3.01 8.47 9.03
N LEU A 15 -3.72 9.37 8.34
CA LEU A 15 -3.68 9.45 6.88
C LEU A 15 -2.30 9.90 6.38
N GLY A 16 -1.67 10.86 7.06
CA GLY A 16 -0.31 11.31 6.75
C GLY A 16 0.71 10.18 6.87
N CYS A 17 0.73 9.47 8.00
CA CYS A 17 1.66 8.35 8.21
C CYS A 17 1.44 7.23 7.18
N ALA A 18 0.18 6.88 6.88
CA ALA A 18 -0.11 5.87 5.87
C ALA A 18 0.41 6.26 4.48
N ALA A 19 0.35 7.54 4.12
CA ALA A 19 0.88 8.03 2.85
C ALA A 19 2.41 8.12 2.81
N THR A 20 3.06 8.50 3.91
CA THR A 20 4.53 8.65 3.99
C THR A 20 5.25 7.29 3.97
N PHE A 21 4.68 6.29 4.66
CA PHE A 21 5.33 4.99 4.82
C PHE A 21 4.79 3.91 3.88
N ALA A 22 3.83 4.23 3.02
CA ALA A 22 3.43 3.32 1.95
C ALA A 22 4.60 3.14 0.97
N PRO A 23 4.99 1.89 0.63
CA PRO A 23 5.94 1.65 -0.44
C PRO A 23 5.40 2.22 -1.75
N ARG A 24 6.24 2.96 -2.47
CA ARG A 24 5.89 3.56 -3.77
C ARG A 24 6.05 2.55 -4.90
N ILE A 25 5.20 2.62 -5.92
CA ILE A 25 5.37 1.83 -7.15
C ILE A 25 6.09 2.73 -8.13
N THR A 26 7.38 2.49 -8.34
CA THR A 26 8.14 3.17 -9.39
C THR A 26 7.74 2.63 -10.74
N ASP A 27 7.29 3.49 -11.66
CA ASP A 27 6.99 3.07 -13.03
C ASP A 27 8.30 2.67 -13.73
N THR A 28 8.42 1.39 -14.05
CA THR A 28 9.63 0.75 -14.58
C THR A 28 9.24 -0.30 -15.61
N ASN A 29 10.20 -0.99 -16.22
CA ASN A 29 9.93 -2.10 -17.13
C ASN A 29 9.27 -3.33 -16.44
N ILE A 30 9.24 -3.37 -15.10
CA ILE A 30 8.69 -4.48 -14.30
C ILE A 30 7.39 -4.05 -13.61
N HIS A 31 7.40 -2.85 -13.04
CA HIS A 31 6.22 -2.26 -12.39
C HIS A 31 5.55 -1.27 -13.33
N HIS A 32 4.32 -1.55 -13.74
CA HIS A 32 3.50 -0.62 -14.49
C HIS A 32 2.47 0.06 -13.59
N ALA A 33 2.11 1.30 -13.91
CA ALA A 33 1.11 2.07 -13.17
C ALA A 33 -0.27 1.38 -13.02
N SER A 34 -0.60 0.43 -13.91
CA SER A 34 -1.89 -0.29 -13.93
C SER A 34 -1.74 -1.81 -13.87
N MET A 35 -0.98 -2.33 -12.89
CA MET A 35 -0.88 -3.77 -12.65
C MET A 35 -2.03 -4.32 -11.81
N ALA A 36 -2.44 -5.55 -12.14
CA ALA A 36 -3.36 -6.32 -11.34
C ALA A 36 -2.65 -6.96 -10.12
N ARG A 37 -3.43 -7.30 -9.09
CA ARG A 37 -2.91 -7.87 -7.82
C ARG A 37 -2.08 -9.13 -8.03
N ASP A 38 -2.55 -10.04 -8.88
CA ASP A 38 -1.87 -11.29 -9.22
C ASP A 38 -0.49 -11.05 -9.85
N GLN A 39 -0.37 -10.03 -10.69
CA GLN A 39 0.91 -9.63 -11.26
C GLN A 39 1.89 -9.16 -10.17
N CYS A 40 1.45 -8.34 -9.22
CA CYS A 40 2.29 -7.95 -8.07
C CYS A 40 2.69 -9.17 -7.22
N LEU A 41 1.75 -10.09 -6.97
CA LEU A 41 1.99 -11.25 -6.12
C LEU A 41 2.89 -12.31 -6.75
N THR A 42 3.13 -12.26 -8.07
CA THR A 42 4.08 -13.16 -8.75
C THR A 42 5.46 -13.14 -8.08
N CYS A 43 5.92 -11.96 -7.66
CA CYS A 43 7.18 -11.78 -6.94
C CYS A 43 6.96 -11.50 -5.45
N HIS A 44 6.02 -10.61 -5.12
CA HIS A 44 5.86 -10.13 -3.75
C HIS A 44 5.19 -11.13 -2.81
N LEU A 45 4.54 -12.20 -3.28
CA LEU A 45 3.92 -13.18 -2.37
C LEU A 45 4.95 -13.86 -1.46
N GLU A 46 6.12 -14.19 -2.01
CA GLU A 46 7.20 -14.90 -1.32
C GLU A 46 8.49 -14.08 -1.24
N GLY A 47 8.51 -12.87 -1.80
CA GLY A 47 9.71 -12.03 -1.86
C GLY A 47 10.74 -12.53 -2.87
N LYS A 48 10.30 -13.02 -4.03
CA LYS A 48 11.19 -13.52 -5.08
C LYS A 48 12.09 -12.40 -5.60
N GLN A 49 13.28 -12.75 -6.06
CA GLN A 49 14.26 -11.81 -6.64
C GLN A 49 14.65 -10.67 -5.68
N GLY A 50 14.59 -10.90 -4.36
CA GLY A 50 14.92 -9.88 -3.34
C GLY A 50 13.84 -8.81 -3.16
N THR A 51 12.65 -9.02 -3.71
CA THR A 51 11.50 -8.13 -3.48
C THR A 51 10.97 -8.25 -2.04
N PRO A 52 10.39 -7.19 -1.46
CA PRO A 52 9.77 -7.27 -0.15
C PRO A 52 8.53 -8.17 -0.20
N THR A 53 8.37 -9.03 0.80
CA THR A 53 7.18 -9.88 0.94
C THR A 53 5.94 -9.04 1.26
N ALA A 54 4.84 -9.30 0.55
CA ALA A 54 3.55 -8.70 0.82
C ALA A 54 3.08 -9.11 2.23
N PRO A 55 2.78 -8.15 3.13
CA PRO A 55 2.27 -8.48 4.45
C PRO A 55 0.96 -9.25 4.34
N GLY A 56 0.72 -10.25 5.20
CA GLY A 56 -0.51 -11.06 5.13
C GLY A 56 -1.81 -10.26 5.15
N ARG A 57 -1.83 -9.08 5.80
CA ARG A 57 -2.98 -8.15 5.76
C ARG A 57 -3.33 -7.64 4.35
N MET A 58 -2.37 -7.61 3.42
CA MET A 58 -2.55 -7.20 2.03
C MET A 58 -3.01 -8.34 1.11
N LEU A 59 -3.04 -9.57 1.62
CA LEU A 59 -3.55 -10.73 0.89
C LEU A 59 -5.07 -10.95 1.10
N LYS A 60 -5.71 -10.09 1.89
CA LYS A 60 -7.16 -10.12 2.12
C LYS A 60 -7.92 -9.72 0.86
N GLU A 61 -9.14 -10.23 0.76
CA GLU A 61 -9.98 -10.11 -0.43
C GLU A 61 -10.39 -8.65 -0.76
N ASP A 62 -10.42 -7.76 0.24
CA ASP A 62 -10.72 -6.34 0.09
C ASP A 62 -9.55 -5.53 -0.50
N ARG A 63 -8.38 -6.14 -0.67
CA ARG A 63 -7.11 -5.51 -1.10
C ARG A 63 -6.70 -5.93 -2.51
N ARG A 64 -7.65 -5.90 -3.45
CA ARG A 64 -7.46 -6.26 -4.87
C ARG A 64 -6.66 -5.26 -5.70
N VAL A 65 -6.41 -4.06 -5.17
CA VAL A 65 -5.78 -2.96 -5.91
C VAL A 65 -4.60 -2.42 -5.11
N CYS A 66 -3.40 -2.87 -5.42
CA CYS A 66 -2.16 -2.47 -4.73
C CYS A 66 -1.90 -0.96 -4.89
N THR A 67 -2.18 -0.42 -6.07
CA THR A 67 -2.02 1.01 -6.41
C THR A 67 -2.91 1.95 -5.60
N ARG A 68 -3.91 1.42 -4.87
CA ARG A 68 -4.72 2.22 -3.93
C ARG A 68 -3.88 2.80 -2.81
N CYS A 69 -2.89 2.05 -2.33
CA CYS A 69 -2.02 2.45 -1.23
C CYS A 69 -0.58 2.66 -1.68
N HIS A 70 -0.11 1.89 -2.65
CA HIS A 70 1.25 1.94 -3.16
C HIS A 70 1.32 2.85 -4.39
N ARG A 71 1.66 4.13 -4.20
CA ARG A 71 1.86 5.13 -5.27
C ARG A 71 3.31 5.57 -5.30
#